data_AF-A0A1G1JEP3-F1
#
_entry.id   AF-A0A1G1JEP3-F1
#
_cell.length_a   1.000
_cell.length_b   1.000
_cell.length_c   1.000
_cell.angle_alpha   90.00
_cell.angle_beta   90.00
_cell.angle_gamma   90.00
#
_symmetry.space_group_name_H-M   'P 1'
#
loop_
_entity.id
_entity.type
_entity.pdbx_description
1 polymer ?
#
loop_
_entity_poly.entity_id
_entity_poly.type
_entity_poly.pdbx_seq_one_letter_code
_entity_poly.pdbx_strand_id
1 'polypeptide(L)' 'MVIKVRKSQDRGHFNYGRLETFHTFSFADYPLPAHRRFRTLRVIDEDIVRQEPGISIRTGTGILLFDLK' A
#
# COMPACT_ATOMS: atom_id res chain seq x y z
N MET A 1 -13.06 5.12 -24.06
CA MET A 1 -12.22 4.53 -22.99
C MET A 1 -12.70 5.10 -21.66
N VAL A 2 -13.17 4.26 -20.73
CA VAL A 2 -13.63 4.73 -19.41
C VAL A 2 -12.48 4.55 -18.42
N ILE A 3 -12.06 5.64 -17.79
CA ILE A 3 -11.09 5.62 -16.70
C ILE A 3 -11.86 5.32 -15.41
N LYS A 4 -11.47 4.27 -14.69
CA LYS A 4 -11.99 3.99 -13.35
C LYS A 4 -11.10 4.67 -12.31
N VAL A 5 -11.67 5.63 -11.60
CA VAL A 5 -11.00 6.32 -10.48
C VAL A 5 -11.31 5.58 -9.19
N ARG A 6 -10.27 5.34 -8.38
CA ARG A 6 -10.41 4.92 -6.98
C ARG A 6 -9.91 6.05 -6.09
N LYS A 7 -10.73 6.50 -5.14
CA LYS A 7 -10.35 7.60 -4.25
C LYS A 7 -9.46 7.07 -3.14
N SER A 8 -8.59 7.94 -2.61
CA SER A 8 -7.68 7.59 -1.50
C SER A 8 -8.44 7.01 -0.29
N GLN A 9 -9.58 7.60 0.04
CA GLN A 9 -10.46 7.17 1.14
C GLN A 9 -11.06 5.76 0.96
N ASP A 10 -11.06 5.21 -0.26
CA ASP A 10 -11.61 3.88 -0.55
C ASP A 10 -10.53 2.78 -0.42
N ARG A 11 -9.28 3.14 -0.06
CA ARG A 11 -8.16 2.20 0.12
C ARG A 11 -8.27 1.44 1.45
N GLY A 12 -7.59 0.29 1.52
CA GLY A 12 -7.43 -0.41 2.79
C GLY A 12 -6.52 0.39 3.69
N HIS A 13 -6.85 0.55 4.96
CA HIS A 13 -6.05 1.32 5.90
C HIS A 13 -5.76 0.49 7.14
N PHE A 14 -4.48 0.38 7.50
CA PHE A 14 -4.02 -0.30 8.69
C PHE A 14 -3.09 0.61 9.47
N ASN A 15 -3.29 0.64 10.79
CA ASN A 15 -2.47 1.40 11.71
C ASN A 15 -1.87 0.43 12.74
N TYR A 16 -0.54 0.30 12.68
CA TYR A 16 0.26 -0.53 13.57
C TYR A 16 1.00 0.32 14.62
N GLY A 17 0.46 1.48 14.97
CA GLY A 17 0.99 2.46 15.91
C GLY A 17 2.10 3.33 15.32
N ARG A 18 3.20 2.69 14.91
CA ARG A 18 4.38 3.35 14.30
C ARG A 18 4.39 3.37 12.78
N LEU A 19 3.55 2.54 12.16
CA LEU A 19 3.36 2.42 10.72
C LEU A 19 1.88 2.64 10.42
N GLU A 20 1.60 3.60 9.56
CA GLU A 20 0.30 3.80 8.92
C GLU A 20 0.43 3.40 7.46
N THR A 21 -0.38 2.46 6.99
CA THR A 21 -0.27 1.92 5.63
C THR A 21 -1.62 1.93 4.92
N PHE A 22 -1.61 2.35 3.65
CA PHE A 22 -2.78 2.40 2.79
C PHE A 22 -2.62 1.50 1.56
N HIS A 23 -3.39 0.41 1.50
CA HIS A 23 -3.31 -0.57 0.42
C HIS A 23 -4.26 -0.26 -0.74
N THR A 24 -3.70 -0.14 -1.95
CA THR A 24 -4.49 0.05 -3.18
C THR A 24 -5.03 -1.26 -3.75
N PHE A 25 -4.30 -2.37 -3.60
CA PHE A 25 -4.77 -3.70 -4.01
C PHE A 25 -4.89 -4.60 -2.79
N SER A 26 -5.68 -5.67 -2.92
CA SER A 26 -5.78 -6.70 -1.89
C SER A 26 -4.43 -7.36 -1.68
N PHE A 27 -3.95 -7.24 -0.46
CA PHE A 27 -2.68 -7.78 0.01
C PHE A 27 -2.83 -8.20 1.47
N ALA A 28 -2.14 -9.28 1.87
CA ALA A 28 -2.20 -9.85 3.22
C ALA A 28 -3.63 -9.93 3.79
N ASP A 29 -3.87 -9.26 4.93
CA ASP A 29 -5.13 -9.29 5.68
C ASP A 29 -6.22 -8.34 5.12
N TYR A 30 -6.03 -7.78 3.92
CA TYR A 30 -7.01 -6.93 3.23
C TYR A 30 -7.66 -7.61 2.01
N PRO A 31 -8.62 -8.54 2.20
CA PRO A 31 -9.34 -9.15 1.09
C PRO A 31 -10.47 -8.24 0.57
N LEU A 32 -10.34 -7.75 -0.66
CA LEU A 32 -11.42 -7.11 -1.43
C LEU A 32 -11.54 -7.75 -2.82
N PRO A 33 -12.66 -8.44 -3.14
CA PRO A 33 -12.80 -9.17 -4.39
C PRO A 33 -12.56 -8.35 -5.66
N ALA A 34 -12.93 -7.06 -5.63
CA ALA A 34 -12.85 -6.16 -6.77
C ALA A 34 -11.44 -5.59 -7.04
N HIS A 35 -10.49 -5.75 -6.12
CA HIS A 35 -9.23 -4.99 -6.15
C HIS A 35 -7.97 -5.85 -5.98
N ARG A 36 -7.91 -7.02 -6.63
CA ARG A 36 -6.75 -7.93 -6.48
C ARG A 36 -5.49 -7.54 -7.26
N ARG A 37 -5.62 -6.76 -8.35
CA ARG A 37 -4.52 -6.33 -9.24
C ARG A 37 -5.01 -5.38 -10.33
N PHE A 38 -4.09 -4.69 -10.99
CA PHE A 38 -4.32 -4.02 -12.28
C PHE A 38 -3.32 -4.53 -13.32
N ARG A 39 -3.78 -5.35 -14.27
CA ARG A 39 -2.89 -6.08 -15.20
C ARG A 39 -1.79 -6.83 -14.42
N THR A 40 -0.53 -6.49 -14.66
CA THR A 40 0.65 -7.06 -13.98
C THR A 40 0.96 -6.41 -12.64
N LEU A 41 0.40 -5.23 -12.35
CA LEU A 41 0.63 -4.51 -11.09
C LEU A 41 -0.15 -5.16 -9.95
N ARG A 42 0.56 -5.51 -8.87
CA ARG A 42 0.03 -6.30 -7.76
C ARG A 42 -0.06 -5.54 -6.45
N VAL A 43 0.83 -4.59 -6.22
CA VAL A 43 0.94 -3.85 -4.96
C VAL A 43 1.24 -2.39 -5.31
N ILE A 44 0.47 -1.48 -4.72
CA ILE A 44 0.79 -0.05 -4.60
C ILE A 44 0.29 0.34 -3.22
N ASP A 45 1.22 0.65 -2.34
CA ASP A 45 0.94 1.01 -0.96
C ASP A 45 1.57 2.36 -0.65
N GLU A 46 0.98 3.07 0.31
CA GLU A 46 1.51 4.31 0.86
C GLU A 46 1.78 4.07 2.34
N ASP A 47 3.05 4.17 2.73
CA ASP A 47 3.53 3.84 4.08
C ASP A 47 4.09 5.08 4.77
N ILE A 48 3.52 5.43 5.93
CA ILE A 48 3.98 6.51 6.78
C ILE A 48 4.60 5.87 8.03
N VAL A 49 5.92 6.01 8.18
CA VAL A 49 6.67 5.47 9.32
C VAL A 49 7.10 6.61 10.25
N ARG A 50 6.73 6.53 11.53
CA ARG A 50 7.24 7.45 12.56
C ARG A 50 8.68 7.08 12.88
N GLN A 51 9.59 8.06 12.85
CA GLN A 51 11.00 7.82 13.17
C GLN A 51 11.16 7.53 14.67
N GLU A 52 11.75 6.37 14.98
CA GLU A 52 12.19 6.02 16.33
C GLU A 52 13.64 5.46 16.27
N PRO A 53 14.48 5.74 17.29
CA PRO A 53 15.82 5.18 17.36
C PRO A 53 15.81 3.65 17.28
N GLY A 54 16.64 3.07 16.41
CA GLY A 54 16.80 1.61 16.27
C GLY A 54 15.96 0.94 15.18
N ILE A 55 15.26 1.69 14.33
CA ILE A 55 14.51 1.12 13.20
C ILE A 55 15.43 0.89 11.99
N SER A 56 15.43 -0.34 11.46
CA SER A 56 15.96 -0.67 10.13
C SER A 56 14.81 -0.82 9.15
N ILE A 57 14.76 0.04 8.12
CA ILE A 57 13.84 -0.14 7.00
C ILE A 57 14.36 -1.33 6.19
N ARG A 58 13.66 -2.48 6.25
CA ARG A 58 13.94 -3.62 5.36
C ARG A 58 13.15 -3.42 4.07
N THR A 59 13.82 -3.01 3.01
CA THR A 59 13.26 -3.06 1.66
C THR A 59 13.19 -4.52 1.20
N GLY A 60 11.97 -5.04 1.00
CA GLY A 60 11.77 -6.34 0.38
C GLY A 60 11.96 -6.24 -1.12
N THR A 61 12.92 -6.98 -1.69
CA THR A 61 13.11 -7.06 -3.14
C THR A 61 11.90 -7.74 -3.79
N GLY A 62 11.06 -6.96 -4.48
CA GLY A 62 9.89 -7.46 -5.21
C GLY A 62 8.64 -6.56 -5.16
N ILE A 63 8.63 -5.54 -4.31
CA ILE A 63 7.54 -4.54 -4.25
C ILE A 63 8.09 -3.24 -4.84
N LEU A 64 7.48 -2.77 -5.94
CA LEU A 64 7.72 -1.44 -6.48
C LEU A 64 7.15 -0.42 -5.48
N LEU A 65 7.97 -0.03 -4.51
CA LEU A 65 7.75 1.17 -3.70
C LEU A 65 8.04 2.37 -4.60
N PHE A 66 6.99 2.95 -5.18
CA PHE A 66 7.09 4.31 -5.71
C PHE A 66 7.01 5.27 -4.53
N ASP A 67 8.16 5.71 -4.04
CA ASP A 67 8.29 6.91 -3.23
C ASP A 67 7.92 8.11 -4.12
N LEU A 68 6.68 8.57 -4.03
CA LEU A 68 6.28 9.83 -4.64
C LEU A 68 6.65 10.95 -3.66
N LYS A 69 7.84 11.51 -3.90
CA LYS A 69 8.18 12.86 -3.41
C LYS A 69 7.20 13.90 -3.95
#